data_AF-H6SL54-F1
#
_entry.id   AF-H6SL54-F1
#
_cell.length_a   1.000
_cell.length_b   1.000
_cell.length_c   1.000
_cell.angle_alpha   90.00
_cell.angle_beta   90.00
_cell.angle_gamma   90.00
#
_symmetry.space_group_name_H-M   'P 1'
#
loop_
_entity.id
_entity.type
_entity.pdbx_description
1 polymer ?
#
loop_
_entity_poly.entity_id
_entity_poly.type
_entity_poly.pdbx_seq_one_letter_code
_entity_poly.pdbx_strand_id
1 'polypeptide(L)'
;MTKAPCNPSILNEAQRQALAERVETGPIPAIHAVVLLDQADWPLSGDLPVPANITLLSLPPKCSELTPVENILQFMRENWLSNRVFTSHEDIISHWRPRF
;
A
#
# COMPACT_ATOMS: atom_id res chain seq x y z
N MET A 1 -26.60 -18.86 2.40
CA MET A 1 -26.13 -17.50 2.11
C MET A 1 -24.76 -17.63 1.45
N THR A 2 -24.72 -17.51 0.12
CA THR A 2 -23.51 -17.70 -0.69
C THR A 2 -22.71 -16.39 -0.69
N LYS A 3 -21.46 -16.44 -0.21
CA LYS A 3 -20.53 -15.30 -0.20
C LYS A 3 -20.33 -14.80 -1.64
N ALA A 4 -20.44 -13.49 -1.85
CA ALA A 4 -20.22 -12.89 -3.17
C ALA A 4 -18.81 -13.22 -3.68
N PRO A 5 -18.61 -13.47 -4.98
CA PRO A 5 -17.30 -13.75 -5.52
C PRO A 5 -16.39 -12.53 -5.31
N CYS A 6 -15.35 -12.70 -4.49
CA CYS A 6 -14.28 -11.72 -4.39
C CYS A 6 -13.62 -11.59 -5.76
N ASN A 7 -13.30 -10.36 -6.18
CA ASN A 7 -12.54 -10.16 -7.41
C ASN A 7 -11.21 -10.95 -7.34
N PRO A 8 -10.77 -11.56 -8.46
CA PRO A 8 -9.49 -12.23 -8.49
C PRO A 8 -8.38 -11.24 -8.14
N SER A 9 -7.42 -11.70 -7.34
CA SER A 9 -6.24 -10.90 -7.00
C SER A 9 -5.54 -10.43 -8.27
N ILE A 10 -5.26 -9.13 -8.35
CA ILE A 10 -4.50 -8.52 -9.47
C ILE A 10 -3.02 -8.97 -9.40
N LEU A 11 -2.56 -9.44 -8.23
CA LEU A 11 -1.20 -9.92 -8.05
C LEU A 11 -1.03 -11.31 -8.65
N ASN A 12 0.01 -11.48 -9.46
CA ASN A 12 0.46 -12.81 -9.90
C ASN A 12 1.10 -13.58 -8.74
N GLU A 13 1.33 -14.88 -8.93
CA GLU A 13 1.85 -15.75 -7.87
C GLU A 13 3.20 -15.28 -7.32
N ALA A 14 4.12 -14.86 -8.19
CA ALA A 14 5.43 -14.36 -7.77
C ALA A 14 5.31 -13.09 -6.91
N GLN A 15 4.39 -12.19 -7.24
CA GLN A 15 4.14 -10.97 -6.47
C GLN A 15 3.51 -11.27 -5.11
N ARG A 16 2.60 -12.25 -5.04
CA ARG A 16 2.02 -12.72 -3.77
C ARG A 16 3.09 -13.32 -2.87
N GLN A 17 3.96 -14.16 -3.43
CA GLN A 17 5.04 -14.80 -2.68
C GLN A 17 6.05 -13.77 -2.17
N ALA A 18 6.46 -12.81 -3.00
CA ALA A 18 7.38 -11.74 -2.59
C ALA A 18 6.77 -10.83 -1.50
N LEU A 19 5.46 -10.61 -1.53
CA LEU A 19 4.75 -9.89 -0.48
C LEU A 19 4.72 -10.70 0.82
N ALA A 20 4.38 -11.99 0.73
CA ALA A 20 4.38 -12.91 1.87
C ALA A 20 5.76 -12.98 2.53
N GLU A 21 6.84 -13.17 1.75
CA GLU A 21 8.21 -13.17 2.26
C GLU A 21 8.55 -11.86 2.97
N ARG A 22 8.25 -10.70 2.38
CA ARG A 22 8.53 -9.39 3.01
C ARG A 22 7.80 -9.22 4.33
N VAL A 23 6.57 -9.71 4.38
CA VAL A 23 5.68 -9.64 5.53
C VAL A 23 6.12 -10.63 6.62
N GLU A 24 6.55 -11.84 6.25
CA GLU A 24 7.14 -12.85 7.14
C GLU A 24 8.52 -12.44 7.67
N THR A 25 9.33 -11.76 6.86
CA THR A 25 10.55 -11.05 7.29
C THR A 25 10.24 -9.75 8.03
N GLY A 26 8.98 -9.58 8.49
CA GLY A 26 8.48 -8.43 9.22
C GLY A 26 9.39 -7.99 10.38
N PRO A 27 9.12 -6.82 10.96
CA PRO A 27 10.06 -6.18 11.87
C PRO A 27 10.44 -7.15 12.98
N ILE A 28 11.73 -7.12 13.36
CA ILE A 28 12.39 -7.92 14.40
C ILE A 28 11.36 -8.59 15.31
N PRO A 29 11.31 -9.93 15.48
CA PRO A 29 10.22 -10.67 16.15
C PRO A 29 9.71 -10.13 17.51
N ALA A 30 10.46 -9.22 18.14
CA ALA A 30 10.08 -8.44 19.32
C ALA A 30 9.24 -7.16 19.03
N ILE A 31 8.98 -6.79 17.78
CA ILE A 31 8.28 -5.56 17.38
C ILE A 31 6.95 -5.93 16.73
N HIS A 32 5.86 -5.49 17.37
CA HIS A 32 4.51 -5.59 16.83
C HIS A 32 4.25 -4.45 15.84
N ALA A 33 3.95 -4.77 14.59
CA ALA A 33 3.62 -3.77 13.58
C ALA A 33 2.12 -3.49 13.52
N VAL A 34 1.78 -2.22 13.33
CA VAL A 34 0.40 -1.79 13.04
C VAL A 34 0.38 -1.24 11.63
N VAL A 35 -0.44 -1.83 10.76
CA VAL A 35 -0.64 -1.38 9.38
C VAL A 35 -1.96 -0.64 9.31
N LEU A 36 -1.91 0.65 9.02
CA LEU A 36 -3.08 1.49 8.84
C LEU A 36 -3.64 1.31 7.42
N LEU A 37 -4.91 0.92 7.31
CA LEU A 37 -5.63 0.78 6.05
C LEU A 37 -6.56 1.98 5.86
N ASP A 38 -6.52 2.58 4.69
CA ASP A 38 -7.25 3.81 4.34
C ASP A 38 -8.73 3.59 3.98
N GLN A 39 -9.23 2.35 4.12
CA GLN A 39 -10.59 1.95 3.69
C GLN A 39 -10.96 2.44 2.29
N ALA A 40 -9.99 2.63 1.40
CA ALA A 40 -10.35 2.77 0.00
C ALA A 40 -10.98 1.44 -0.44
N ASP A 41 -12.05 1.52 -1.25
CA ASP A 41 -12.98 0.43 -1.59
C ASP A 41 -12.33 -0.65 -2.48
N TRP A 42 -11.14 -1.12 -2.12
CA TRP A 42 -10.48 -2.26 -2.73
C TRP A 42 -11.12 -3.53 -2.17
N PRO A 43 -11.37 -4.54 -3.01
CA PRO A 43 -11.72 -5.84 -2.50
C PRO A 43 -10.54 -6.39 -1.70
N LEU A 44 -10.68 -6.49 -0.37
CA LEU A 44 -9.78 -7.30 0.45
C LEU A 44 -9.92 -8.75 -0.02
N SER A 45 -8.91 -9.26 -0.71
CA SER A 45 -8.81 -10.69 -1.00
C SER A 45 -8.66 -11.42 0.33
N GLY A 46 -9.54 -12.38 0.60
CA GLY A 46 -9.47 -13.20 1.82
C GLY A 46 -8.24 -14.09 1.91
N ASP A 47 -7.42 -14.12 0.85
CA ASP A 47 -6.26 -15.02 0.71
C ASP A 47 -4.92 -14.35 1.08
N LEU A 48 -4.91 -13.12 1.61
CA LEU A 48 -3.66 -12.50 2.06
C LEU A 48 -3.30 -13.01 3.47
N PRO A 49 -2.23 -13.83 3.64
CA PRO A 49 -1.81 -14.26 4.97
C PRO A 49 -1.20 -13.07 5.73
N VAL A 50 -1.81 -12.72 6.87
CA VAL A 50 -1.30 -11.69 7.79
C VAL A 50 -0.60 -12.39 8.95
N PRO A 51 0.70 -12.16 9.18
CA PRO A 51 1.45 -12.73 10.30
C PRO A 51 0.93 -12.28 11.66
N ALA A 52 1.18 -13.11 12.67
CA ALA A 52 0.70 -12.89 14.04
C ALA A 52 1.26 -11.61 14.71
N ASN A 53 2.41 -11.09 14.26
CA ASN A 53 3.03 -9.86 14.76
C ASN A 53 2.57 -8.59 14.03
N ILE A 54 1.51 -8.67 13.21
CA ILE A 54 0.95 -7.54 12.47
C ILE A 54 -0.53 -7.36 12.81
N THR A 55 -0.93 -6.15 13.20
CA THR A 55 -2.33 -5.76 13.34
C THR A 55 -2.73 -4.81 12.22
N LEU A 56 -3.81 -5.15 11.51
CA LEU A 56 -4.43 -4.26 10.52
C LEU A 56 -5.41 -3.34 11.24
N LEU A 57 -5.17 -2.03 11.18
CA LEU A 57 -6.07 -1.00 11.72
C LEU A 57 -6.75 -0.29 10.56
N SER A 58 -8.06 -0.43 10.42
CA SER A 58 -8.82 0.27 9.37
C SER A 58 -9.29 1.62 9.89
N LEU A 59 -9.04 2.70 9.14
CA LEU A 59 -9.60 4.02 9.44
C LEU A 59 -11.12 4.04 9.26
N PRO A 60 -11.86 4.94 9.93
CA PRO A 60 -13.27 5.15 9.62
C PRO A 60 -13.47 5.56 8.14
N PRO A 61 -14.63 5.22 7.54
CA PRO A 61 -14.90 5.54 6.15
C PRO A 61 -14.89 7.06 5.92
N LYS A 62 -14.36 7.49 4.76
CA LYS A 62 -14.18 8.90 4.36
C LYS A 62 -13.11 9.69 5.15
N CYS A 63 -12.19 9.03 5.84
CA CYS A 63 -11.05 9.66 6.52
C CYS A 63 -9.73 9.52 5.74
N SER A 64 -9.77 9.43 4.40
CA SER A 64 -8.56 9.28 3.56
C SER A 64 -7.57 10.44 3.78
N GLU A 65 -8.07 11.66 3.97
CA GLU A 65 -7.27 12.87 4.27
C GLU A 65 -6.52 12.81 5.61
N LEU A 66 -6.87 11.88 6.49
CA LEU A 66 -6.22 11.70 7.80
C LEU A 66 -5.12 10.65 7.78
N THR A 67 -4.87 10.02 6.64
CA THR A 67 -3.75 9.08 6.53
C THR A 67 -2.43 9.86 6.49
N PRO A 68 -1.39 9.45 7.23
CA PRO A 68 -0.07 10.06 7.12
C PRO A 68 0.50 10.02 5.70
N VAL A 69 0.06 9.05 4.88
CA VAL A 69 0.45 8.95 3.47
C VAL A 69 -0.10 10.11 2.64
N GLU A 70 -1.31 10.62 2.91
CA GLU A 70 -1.82 11.79 2.18
C GLU A 70 -0.99 13.05 2.41
N ASN A 71 -0.41 13.25 3.59
CA ASN A 71 0.52 14.37 3.83
C ASN A 71 1.77 14.26 2.96
N ILE A 72 2.32 13.06 2.82
CA ILE A 72 3.48 12.80 1.95
C ILE A 72 3.09 13.02 0.49
N LEU A 73 1.95 12.49 0.06
CA LEU A 73 1.45 12.65 -1.31
C LEU A 73 1.17 14.12 -1.64
N GLN A 74 0.61 14.89 -0.70
CA GLN A 74 0.39 16.32 -0.86
C GLN A 74 1.71 17.06 -1.04
N PHE A 75 2.69 16.81 -0.17
CA PHE A 75 4.03 17.38 -0.31
C PHE A 75 4.64 17.06 -1.69
N MET A 76 4.54 15.81 -2.14
CA MET A 76 5.05 15.40 -3.45
C MET A 76 4.33 16.12 -4.60
N ARG A 77 3.00 16.24 -4.54
CA ARG A 77 2.19 16.97 -5.53
C ARG A 77 2.63 18.43 -5.63
N GLU A 78 2.77 19.11 -4.49
CA GLU A 78 3.08 20.54 -4.45
C GLU A 78 4.54 20.87 -4.81
N ASN A 79 5.48 19.97 -4.51
CA ASN A 79 6.90 20.29 -4.64
C ASN A 79 7.55 19.66 -5.87
N TRP A 80 7.19 18.42 -6.23
CA TRP A 80 7.96 17.63 -7.19
C TRP A 80 7.20 17.30 -8.46
N LEU A 81 5.88 17.14 -8.37
CA LEU A 81 5.05 16.68 -9.48
C LEU A 81 4.19 17.78 -10.12
N SER A 82 3.98 18.92 -9.46
CA SER A 82 3.17 20.01 -10.00
C SER A 82 3.77 20.61 -11.29
N ASN A 83 2.92 20.89 -12.27
CA ASN A 83 3.24 21.67 -13.48
C ASN A 83 4.43 21.14 -14.31
N ARG A 84 4.59 19.81 -14.37
CA ARG A 84 5.61 19.15 -15.20
C ARG A 84 4.98 18.23 -16.24
N VAL A 85 5.56 18.19 -17.42
CA VAL A 85 5.21 17.24 -18.49
C VAL A 85 6.33 16.21 -18.57
N PHE A 86 5.99 14.95 -18.36
CA PHE A 86 6.93 13.83 -18.47
C PHE A 86 6.81 13.19 -19.84
N THR A 87 7.96 12.79 -20.40
CA THR A 87 8.02 12.23 -21.77
C THR A 87 7.86 10.71 -21.79
N SER A 88 8.13 10.04 -20.67
CA SER A 88 8.03 8.59 -20.55
C SER A 88 7.71 8.15 -19.11
N HIS A 89 7.33 6.88 -18.94
CA HIS A 89 7.14 6.30 -17.60
C HIS A 89 8.44 6.28 -16.79
N GLU A 90 9.56 5.98 -17.44
CA GLU A 90 10.88 5.96 -16.78
C GLU A 90 11.29 7.34 -16.27
N ASP A 91 10.92 8.41 -16.99
CA ASP A 91 11.14 9.81 -16.60
C ASP A 91 10.41 10.13 -15.28
N ILE A 92 9.16 9.67 -15.14
CA ILE A 92 8.39 9.77 -13.90
C ILE A 92 9.10 9.01 -12.76
N ILE A 93 9.52 7.76 -13.03
CA ILE A 93 10.14 6.91 -12.01
C ILE A 93 11.55 7.41 -11.61
N SER A 94 12.32 7.95 -12.55
CA SER A 94 13.62 8.54 -12.25
C SER A 94 13.49 9.80 -11.42
N HIS A 95 12.41 10.57 -11.61
CA HIS A 95 12.17 11.82 -10.91
C HIS A 95 11.61 11.63 -9.50
N TRP A 96 10.81 10.58 -9.26
CA TRP A 96 10.28 10.27 -7.92
C TRP A 96 11.29 9.61 -6.99
N ARG A 97 12.29 8.90 -7.55
CA ARG A 97 13.29 8.19 -6.74
C ARG A 97 14.20 9.20 -6.05
N PRO A 98 14.27 9.21 -4.71
CA PRO A 98 15.25 10.02 -4.01
C PRO A 98 16.67 9.65 -4.48
N ARG A 99 17.48 10.65 -4.83
CA ARG A 99 18.93 10.47 -4.99
C ARG A 99 19.55 10.39 -3.60
N PHE A 100 19.54 9.22 -2.99
CA PHE A 100 20.36 8.89 -1.82
C PHE A 100 21.26 7.71 -2.15
#